data_AF-A0A3B0WMK8-F1
#
_entry.id   AF-A0A3B0WMK8-F1
#
_cell.length_a   1.000
_cell.length_b   1.000
_cell.length_c   1.000
_cell.angle_alpha   90.00
_cell.angle_beta   90.00
_cell.angle_gamma   90.00
#
_symmetry.space_group_name_H-M   'P 1'
#
loop_
_entity.id
_entity.type
_entity.pdbx_description
1 polymer ?
#
loop_
_entity_poly.entity_id
_entity_poly.type
_entity_poly.pdbx_seq_one_letter_code
_entity_poly.pdbx_strand_id
1 'polypeptide(L)' 'MSELPVFIVDRIFDAPREMVWRAWTDIEYLQRWYGPGAETTIHEFNLEPGRLWLNEMK' A
#
# COMPACT_ATOMS: atom_id res chain seq x y z
N MET A 1 9.61 -17.31 21.05
CA MET A 1 9.47 -16.69 19.71
C MET A 1 8.18 -17.25 19.13
N SER A 2 7.22 -16.42 18.75
CA SER A 2 5.95 -16.92 18.20
C SER A 2 6.21 -17.64 16.87
N GLU A 3 5.83 -18.91 16.77
CA GLU A 3 5.96 -19.75 15.56
C GLU A 3 4.91 -19.38 14.47
N LEU A 4 4.65 -18.09 14.28
CA LEU A 4 3.71 -17.64 13.27
C LEU A 4 4.35 -17.78 11.87
N PRO A 5 3.59 -18.23 10.87
CA PRO A 5 4.08 -18.29 9.50
C PRO A 5 4.47 -16.90 9.00
N VAL A 6 5.61 -16.81 8.31
CA VAL A 6 6.14 -15.57 7.75
C VAL A 6 6.13 -15.65 6.23
N PHE A 7 5.70 -14.57 5.58
CA PHE A 7 5.75 -14.40 4.14
C PHE A 7 6.56 -13.12 3.82
N ILE A 8 7.54 -13.23 2.93
CA ILE A 8 8.45 -12.15 2.54
C ILE A 8 8.40 -11.99 1.02
N VAL A 9 8.31 -10.74 0.55
CA VAL A 9 8.32 -10.40 -0.88
C VAL A 9 9.34 -9.31 -1.14
N ASP A 10 10.27 -9.57 -2.05
CA ASP A 10 11.27 -8.61 -2.49
C ASP A 10 11.02 -8.19 -3.95
N ARG A 11 11.09 -6.88 -4.22
CA ARG A 11 10.93 -6.28 -5.55
C ARG A 11 11.96 -5.17 -5.74
N ILE A 12 12.55 -5.10 -6.92
CA ILE A 12 13.45 -4.00 -7.33
C ILE A 12 12.69 -3.12 -8.32
N PHE A 13 12.69 -1.81 -8.07
CA PHE A 13 12.09 -0.82 -8.94
C PHE A 13 13.18 0.10 -9.49
N ASP A 14 13.16 0.34 -10.79
CA ASP A 14 14.00 1.36 -11.44
C ASP A 14 13.36 2.75 -11.24
N ALA A 15 13.33 3.19 -9.98
CA ALA A 15 12.74 4.45 -9.58
C ALA A 15 13.43 5.00 -8.31
N PRO A 16 13.46 6.33 -8.11
CA PRO A 16 13.95 6.91 -6.86
C PRO A 16 13.15 6.43 -5.64
N ARG A 17 13.81 6.28 -4.49
CA ARG A 17 13.16 5.83 -3.24
C ARG A 17 11.95 6.69 -2.85
N GLU A 18 12.03 8.00 -3.07
CA GLU A 18 10.95 8.94 -2.76
C GLU A 18 9.71 8.66 -3.61
N MET A 19 9.88 8.25 -4.87
CA MET A 19 8.76 7.90 -5.74
C MET A 19 8.11 6.59 -5.29
N VAL A 20 8.92 5.60 -4.92
CA VAL A 20 8.41 4.34 -4.36
C VAL A 20 7.64 4.62 -3.07
N TRP A 21 8.16 5.45 -2.18
CA TRP A 21 7.47 5.85 -0.96
C TRP A 21 6.13 6.54 -1.26
N ARG A 22 6.12 7.51 -2.18
CA ARG A 22 4.89 8.20 -2.59
C ARG A 22 3.84 7.25 -3.17
N ALA A 23 4.25 6.23 -3.91
CA ALA A 23 3.31 5.22 -4.43
C ALA A 23 2.50 4.54 -3.31
N TRP A 24 3.04 4.47 -2.08
CA TRP A 24 2.38 3.91 -0.91
C TRP A 24 1.69 4.94 -0.01
N THR A 25 2.14 6.19 -0.02
CA THR A 25 1.70 7.21 0.95
C THR A 25 0.83 8.32 0.37
N ASP A 26 0.73 8.40 -0.95
CA ASP A 26 -0.04 9.42 -1.65
C ASP A 26 -1.27 8.73 -2.30
N ILE A 27 -2.45 9.15 -1.85
CA ILE A 27 -3.75 8.56 -2.24
C ILE A 27 -3.92 8.57 -3.76
N GLU A 28 -3.44 9.62 -4.44
CA GLU A 28 -3.59 9.75 -5.88
C GLU A 28 -2.88 8.64 -6.66
N TYR A 29 -1.75 8.16 -6.12
CA TYR A 29 -1.01 7.04 -6.68
C TYR A 29 -1.55 5.71 -6.18
N LEU A 30 -1.77 5.57 -4.86
CA LEU A 30 -2.11 4.30 -4.24
C LEU A 30 -3.37 3.67 -4.84
N GLN A 31 -4.41 4.47 -5.11
CA GLN A 31 -5.67 4.00 -5.72
C GLN A 31 -5.50 3.43 -7.14
N ARG A 32 -4.41 3.76 -7.84
CA ARG A 32 -4.18 3.34 -9.23
C ARG A 32 -3.56 1.95 -9.36
N TRP A 33 -2.92 1.44 -8.31
CA TRP A 33 -2.11 0.22 -8.43
C TRP A 33 -2.30 -0.80 -7.30
N TYR A 34 -2.87 -0.41 -6.14
CA TYR A 34 -2.91 -1.27 -4.95
C TYR A 34 -3.68 -2.59 -5.15
N GLY A 35 -4.86 -2.54 -5.77
CA GLY A 35 -5.69 -3.71 -6.03
C GLY A 35 -5.21 -4.52 -7.26
N PRO A 36 -5.04 -5.85 -7.16
CA PRO A 36 -4.59 -6.68 -8.28
C PRO A 36 -5.68 -6.80 -9.35
N GLY A 37 -5.62 -5.94 -10.37
CA GLY A 37 -6.60 -5.92 -11.45
C GLY A 37 -8.00 -5.41 -11.03
N ALA A 38 -8.06 -4.71 -9.91
CA ALA A 38 -9.29 -4.20 -9.30
C ALA A 38 -9.25 -2.67 -9.22
N GLU A 39 -10.42 -2.04 -9.36
CA GLU A 39 -10.54 -0.61 -9.05
C GLU A 39 -10.48 -0.44 -7.54
N THR A 40 -9.52 0.34 -7.04
CA THR A 40 -9.37 0.58 -5.60
C THR A 40 -9.96 1.94 -5.24
N THR A 41 -10.99 1.94 -4.40
CA THR A 41 -11.51 3.17 -3.77
C THR A 41 -10.93 3.29 -2.36
N ILE A 42 -10.34 4.43 -2.04
CA ILE A 42 -9.82 4.73 -0.70
C ILE A 42 -10.84 5.62 0.01
N HIS A 43 -11.49 5.08 1.04
CA HIS A 43 -12.53 5.78 1.81
C HIS A 43 -11.92 6.62 2.93
N GLU A 44 -10.87 6.10 3.58
CA GLU A 44 -10.12 6.82 4.62
C GLU A 44 -8.64 6.42 4.56
N PHE A 45 -7.75 7.40 4.69
CA PHE A 45 -6.31 7.17 4.68
C PHE A 45 -5.58 8.11 5.63
N ASN A 46 -5.49 7.68 6.90
CA ASN A 46 -4.78 8.41 7.95
C ASN A 46 -3.40 7.78 8.15
N LEU A 47 -2.38 8.38 7.55
CA LEU A 47 -1.01 7.87 7.57
C LEU A 47 -0.27 8.24 8.87
N GLU A 48 -0.79 7.74 9.99
CA GLU A 48 -0.18 7.86 11.32
C GLU A 48 -0.29 6.51 12.05
N PRO A 49 0.66 6.18 12.94
CA PRO A 49 0.59 4.95 13.72
C PRO A 49 -0.73 4.82 14.50
N GLY A 50 -1.38 3.66 14.37
CA GLY A 50 -2.63 3.36 15.07
C GLY A 50 -3.89 3.99 14.48
N ARG A 51 -3.79 4.65 13.32
CA ARG A 51 -4.94 5.19 12.59
C ARG A 51 -5.47 4.24 11.52
N LEU A 52 -6.64 4.58 10.97
CA LEU A 52 -7.37 3.77 10.02
C LEU A 52 -6.90 4.03 8.59
N TRP A 53 -6.75 2.92 7.86
CA TRP A 53 -6.76 2.87 6.42
C TRP A 53 -7.93 1.99 5.99
N LEU A 54 -8.93 2.60 5.34
CA LEU A 54 -10.13 1.93 4.86
C LEU A 54 -10.18 2.00 3.34
N ASN A 55 -10.13 0.85 2.68
CA ASN A 55 -10.21 0.74 1.23
C ASN A 55 -11.21 -0.33 0.80
N GLU A 56 -11.73 -0.16 -0.41
CA GLU A 56 -12.60 -1.10 -1.12
C GLU A 56 -11.95 -1.46 -2.45
N MET A 57 -11.95 -2.74 -2.82
CA MET A 57 -11.48 -3.22 -4.12
C MET A 57 -12.68 -3.79 -4.86
N LYS A 58 -12.93 -3.29 -6.08
CA LYS A 58 -14.03 -3.71 -6.96
C LYS A 58 -13.52 -4.50 -8.15
#